data_AF-A0A6P6KHQ9-F1
#
_entry.id   AF-A0A6P6KHQ9-F1
#
_cell.length_a   1.000
_cell.length_b   1.000
_cell.length_c   1.000
_cell.angle_alpha   90.00
_cell.angle_beta   90.00
_cell.angle_gamma   90.00
#
_symmetry.space_group_name_H-M   'P 1'
#
loop_
_entity.id
_entity.type
_entity.pdbx_description
1 polymer ?
#
loop_
_entity_poly.entity_id
_entity_poly.type
_entity_poly.pdbx_seq_one_letter_code
_entity_poly.pdbx_strand_id
1 'polypeptide(L)'
;MYALVKWCAGVDEGKFSIVHIKYIRNFDLESFVNGVITYEDEFAVEWGVGKRPKGGFPIYMATVQSVGDMNTLERKLDKRSKKDSEDNAIVGKRIRVAKRLWEDEDEDDPPTAVATVSGTKAAIHNQGAEILDSISLEEQAENSDNELSLVRQELLEIKKFIFTEIPQIKEMLNRSSMHLGSPGSLPSPSNPVQIEEIVPGSGVYVSRSVWRSACQASSGTSMARILLLGVFDIETLIKSNLRGGESKVSKGGDGEKRSALDEIKVKAIMDAVMSRHSVSTGQIGAALNGKMAELRLAMSRKNVH
;
A
#
# COMPACT_ATOMS: atom_id res chain seq x y z
N MET A 1 -7.23 -14.91 -5.72
CA MET A 1 -6.73 -14.40 -4.41
C MET A 1 -7.30 -13.00 -4.20
N TYR A 2 -7.68 -12.67 -2.97
CA TYR A 2 -8.41 -11.44 -2.65
C TYR A 2 -7.62 -10.59 -1.65
N ALA A 3 -7.93 -9.30 -1.62
CA ALA A 3 -7.40 -8.34 -0.67
C ALA A 3 -8.56 -7.72 0.12
N LEU A 4 -8.36 -7.58 1.43
CA LEU A 4 -9.17 -6.73 2.28
C LEU A 4 -8.60 -5.32 2.16
N VAL A 5 -9.41 -4.39 1.67
CA VAL A 5 -9.02 -3.00 1.45
C VAL A 5 -9.78 -2.05 2.36
N LYS A 6 -9.18 -0.92 2.71
CA LYS A 6 -9.85 0.21 3.37
C LYS A 6 -9.92 1.38 2.40
N TRP A 7 -11.12 1.84 2.09
CA TRP A 7 -11.32 2.94 1.15
C TRP A 7 -10.83 4.27 1.74
N CYS A 8 -10.06 5.00 0.95
CA CYS A 8 -9.51 6.32 1.30
C CYS A 8 -10.29 7.46 0.66
N ALA A 9 -11.14 7.17 -0.33
CA ALA A 9 -11.97 8.15 -1.00
C ALA A 9 -13.23 7.51 -1.58
N GLY A 10 -14.25 8.34 -1.84
CA GLY A 10 -15.49 7.93 -2.50
C GLY A 10 -16.63 7.62 -1.53
N VAL A 11 -17.70 7.02 -2.04
CA VAL A 11 -18.94 6.76 -1.28
C VAL A 11 -18.73 5.79 -0.11
N ASP A 12 -17.66 4.99 -0.19
CA ASP A 12 -17.30 4.00 0.81
C ASP A 12 -16.06 4.39 1.64
N GLU A 13 -15.62 5.66 1.59
CA GLU A 13 -14.49 6.15 2.39
C GLU A 13 -14.58 5.74 3.86
N GLY A 14 -13.46 5.24 4.39
CA GLY A 14 -13.34 4.72 5.75
C GLY A 14 -13.87 3.29 5.95
N LYS A 15 -14.65 2.75 5.01
CA LYS A 15 -15.18 1.38 5.08
C LYS A 15 -14.19 0.36 4.53
N PHE A 16 -14.43 -0.90 4.89
CA PHE A 16 -13.67 -2.04 4.41
C PHE A 16 -14.45 -2.83 3.36
N SER A 17 -13.74 -3.38 2.38
CA SER A 17 -14.32 -4.26 1.37
C SER A 17 -13.31 -5.33 0.95
N ILE A 18 -13.80 -6.46 0.44
CA ILE A 18 -12.95 -7.51 -0.10
C ILE A 18 -12.98 -7.39 -1.62
N VAL A 19 -11.80 -7.27 -2.23
CA VAL A 19 -11.63 -7.04 -3.67
C VAL A 19 -10.65 -8.07 -4.23
N HIS A 20 -10.88 -8.56 -5.44
CA HIS A 20 -9.91 -9.43 -6.09
C HIS A 20 -8.65 -8.63 -6.46
N ILE A 21 -7.46 -9.18 -6.19
CA ILE A 21 -6.18 -8.45 -6.37
C ILE A 21 -5.98 -7.92 -7.80
N LYS A 22 -6.54 -8.61 -8.80
CA LYS A 22 -6.50 -8.21 -10.23
C LYS A 22 -7.10 -6.83 -10.52
N TYR A 23 -7.94 -6.30 -9.63
CA TYR A 23 -8.58 -4.99 -9.77
C TYR A 23 -7.84 -3.88 -9.04
N ILE A 24 -6.75 -4.22 -8.36
CA ILE A 24 -5.87 -3.26 -7.67
C ILE A 24 -4.70 -2.97 -8.61
N ARG A 25 -4.65 -1.74 -9.12
CA ARG A 25 -3.64 -1.36 -10.13
C ARG A 25 -2.26 -1.27 -9.51
N ASN A 26 -1.28 -1.83 -10.20
CA ASN A 26 0.14 -1.86 -9.78
C ASN A 26 0.36 -2.49 -8.40
N PHE A 27 -0.55 -3.36 -7.96
CA PHE A 27 -0.37 -4.11 -6.72
C PHE A 27 0.44 -5.38 -6.98
N ASP A 28 1.52 -5.52 -6.24
CA ASP A 28 2.36 -6.71 -6.27
C ASP A 28 2.25 -7.47 -4.95
N LEU A 29 1.86 -8.73 -5.05
CA LEU A 29 1.64 -9.60 -3.90
C LEU A 29 2.94 -9.90 -3.16
N GLU A 30 4.01 -10.16 -3.90
CA GLU A 30 5.30 -10.53 -3.33
C GLU A 30 5.90 -9.36 -2.54
N SER A 31 5.81 -8.15 -3.08
CA SER A 31 6.19 -6.91 -2.40
C SER A 31 5.36 -6.66 -1.13
N PHE A 32 4.07 -7.00 -1.12
CA PHE A 32 3.23 -6.88 0.08
C PHE A 32 3.61 -7.89 1.17
N VAL A 33 3.84 -9.15 0.79
CA VAL A 33 4.26 -10.21 1.74
C VAL A 33 5.64 -9.92 2.32
N ASN A 34 6.55 -9.37 1.50
CA ASN A 34 7.91 -9.00 1.92
C ASN A 34 7.96 -7.66 2.67
N GLY A 35 6.83 -6.99 2.89
CA GLY A 35 6.75 -5.72 3.62
C GLY A 35 7.33 -4.51 2.90
N VAL A 36 7.57 -4.62 1.58
CA VAL A 36 7.98 -3.49 0.71
C VAL A 36 6.79 -2.57 0.45
N ILE A 37 5.62 -3.17 0.24
CA ILE A 37 4.32 -2.48 0.24
C ILE A 37 3.73 -2.60 1.64
N THR A 38 3.31 -1.48 2.19
CA THR A 38 2.77 -1.35 3.55
C THR A 38 1.26 -1.06 3.52
N TYR A 39 0.63 -1.11 4.69
CA TYR A 39 -0.79 -0.75 4.87
C TYR A 39 -1.06 0.77 4.74
N GLU A 40 -0.01 1.58 4.57
CA GLU A 40 -0.08 3.03 4.35
C GLU A 40 -0.10 3.37 2.85
N ASP A 41 0.31 2.43 1.99
CA ASP A 41 0.34 2.65 0.55
C ASP A 41 -1.06 2.62 -0.06
N GLU A 42 -1.40 3.67 -0.80
CA GLU A 42 -2.70 3.83 -1.46
C GLU A 42 -2.66 3.32 -2.90
N PHE A 43 -3.65 2.51 -3.25
CA PHE A 43 -3.80 1.91 -4.57
C PHE A 43 -5.09 2.36 -5.25
N ALA A 44 -5.02 2.51 -6.57
CA ALA A 44 -6.18 2.70 -7.41
C ALA A 44 -6.88 1.36 -7.63
N VAL A 45 -8.13 1.25 -7.18
CA VAL A 45 -8.92 0.01 -7.21
C VAL A 45 -10.17 0.22 -8.06
N GLU A 46 -10.35 -0.65 -9.06
CA GLU A 46 -11.60 -0.73 -9.83
C GLU A 46 -12.71 -1.34 -8.94
N TRP A 47 -13.76 -0.57 -8.67
CA TRP A 47 -14.83 -0.95 -7.75
C TRP A 47 -16.19 -0.43 -8.16
N GLY A 48 -17.19 -1.29 -8.02
CA GLY A 48 -18.58 -0.98 -8.26
C GLY A 48 -19.48 -2.17 -7.92
N VAL A 49 -20.77 -1.89 -7.82
CA VAL A 49 -21.80 -2.89 -7.54
C VAL A 49 -22.53 -3.20 -8.85
N GLY A 50 -22.88 -4.46 -9.08
CA GLY A 50 -23.63 -4.88 -10.27
C GLY A 50 -22.74 -5.39 -11.41
N LYS A 51 -23.36 -5.59 -12.58
CA LYS A 51 -22.67 -6.08 -13.78
C LYS A 51 -21.62 -5.06 -14.24
N ARG A 52 -20.44 -5.55 -14.64
CA ARG A 52 -19.34 -4.72 -15.12
C ARG A 52 -19.78 -3.87 -16.33
N PRO A 53 -19.69 -2.53 -16.27
CA PRO A 53 -19.97 -1.68 -17.42
C PRO A 53 -18.97 -1.94 -18.56
N LYS A 54 -19.37 -1.65 -19.82
CA LYS A 54 -18.47 -1.75 -20.99
C LYS A 54 -17.21 -0.87 -20.86
N GLY A 55 -17.25 0.17 -20.03
CA GLY A 55 -16.12 1.05 -19.71
C GLY A 55 -15.30 0.65 -18.47
N GLY A 56 -15.58 -0.50 -17.87
CA GLY A 56 -15.01 -0.89 -16.57
C GLY A 56 -15.73 -0.25 -15.38
N PHE A 57 -15.32 -0.63 -14.19
CA PHE A 57 -15.83 -0.02 -12.97
C PHE A 57 -15.16 1.33 -12.69
N PRO A 58 -15.83 2.23 -11.95
CA PRO A 58 -15.18 3.40 -11.39
C PRO A 58 -13.94 3.02 -10.57
N ILE A 59 -13.00 3.95 -10.47
CA ILE A 59 -11.73 3.72 -9.76
C ILE A 59 -11.74 4.59 -8.50
N TYR A 60 -11.42 3.97 -7.37
CA TYR A 60 -11.30 4.66 -6.08
C TYR A 60 -9.96 4.31 -5.42
N MET A 61 -9.50 5.17 -4.50
CA MET A 61 -8.27 4.95 -3.75
C MET A 61 -8.55 4.11 -2.49
N ALA A 62 -7.69 3.13 -2.23
CA ALA A 62 -7.78 2.29 -1.03
C ALA A 62 -6.41 1.77 -0.58
N THR A 63 -6.25 1.50 0.72
CA THR A 63 -5.07 0.80 1.25
C THR A 63 -5.34 -0.68 1.43
N VAL A 64 -4.32 -1.52 1.21
CA VAL A 64 -4.43 -2.97 1.38
C VAL A 64 -4.09 -3.36 2.82
N GLN A 65 -5.04 -4.02 3.48
CA GLN A 65 -4.95 -4.35 4.91
C GLN A 65 -4.55 -5.81 5.15
N SER A 66 -4.92 -6.70 4.23
CA SER A 66 -4.56 -8.12 4.24
C SER A 66 -4.83 -8.72 2.88
N VAL A 67 -4.10 -9.76 2.52
CA VAL A 67 -4.38 -10.60 1.35
C VAL A 67 -4.70 -12.02 1.82
N GLY A 68 -5.55 -12.74 1.10
CA GLY A 68 -5.92 -14.12 1.42
C GLY A 68 -6.98 -14.71 0.50
N ASP A 69 -7.49 -15.88 0.88
CA ASP A 69 -8.71 -16.46 0.34
C ASP A 69 -9.95 -15.73 0.88
N MET A 70 -11.08 -15.86 0.17
CA MET A 70 -12.31 -15.13 0.49
C MET A 70 -12.77 -15.42 1.92
N ASN A 71 -12.81 -16.70 2.32
CA ASN A 71 -13.34 -17.13 3.61
C ASN A 71 -12.53 -16.56 4.79
N THR A 72 -11.20 -16.55 4.69
CA THR A 72 -10.34 -15.95 5.71
C THR A 72 -10.54 -14.44 5.81
N LEU A 73 -10.70 -13.75 4.68
CA LEU A 73 -10.91 -12.31 4.66
C LEU A 73 -12.30 -11.91 5.17
N GLU A 74 -13.34 -12.71 4.90
CA GLU A 74 -14.68 -12.50 5.46
C GLU A 74 -14.66 -12.60 6.99
N ARG A 75 -13.98 -13.62 7.55
CA ARG A 75 -13.78 -13.73 9.00
C ARG A 75 -13.06 -12.51 9.59
N LYS A 76 -12.06 -11.97 8.89
CA LYS A 76 -11.34 -10.74 9.30
C LYS A 76 -12.22 -9.49 9.21
N LEU A 77 -13.06 -9.38 8.19
CA LEU A 77 -14.01 -8.28 8.00
C LEU A 77 -15.10 -8.30 9.07
N ASP A 78 -15.61 -9.47 9.43
CA ASP A 78 -16.62 -9.64 10.49
C ASP A 78 -16.06 -9.27 11.87
N LYS A 79 -14.81 -9.68 12.18
CA LYS A 79 -14.13 -9.30 13.43
C LYS A 79 -13.96 -7.78 13.55
N ARG A 80 -13.60 -7.09 12.46
CA ARG A 80 -13.47 -5.63 12.42
C ARG A 80 -14.81 -4.93 12.55
N SER A 81 -15.84 -5.42 11.86
CA SER A 81 -17.21 -4.90 11.97
C SER A 81 -17.75 -4.98 13.40
N LYS A 82 -17.43 -6.07 14.13
CA LYS A 82 -17.79 -6.23 15.55
C LYS A 82 -17.04 -5.25 16.44
N LYS A 83 -15.72 -5.10 16.25
CA LYS A 83 -14.90 -4.13 16.99
C LYS A 83 -15.37 -2.69 16.78
N ASP A 84 -15.63 -2.31 15.53
CA ASP A 84 -16.15 -0.98 15.20
C ASP A 84 -17.57 -0.77 15.78
N SER A 85 -18.36 -1.84 15.93
CA SER A 85 -19.68 -1.75 16.57
C SER A 85 -19.62 -1.61 18.10
N GLU A 86 -18.59 -2.16 18.75
CA GLU A 86 -18.33 -1.98 20.18
C GLU A 86 -17.79 -0.57 20.47
N ASP A 87 -16.89 -0.07 19.61
CA ASP A 87 -16.34 1.29 19.70
C ASP A 87 -17.42 2.36 19.36
N ASN A 88 -18.31 2.08 18.39
CA ASN A 88 -19.45 2.96 18.05
C ASN A 88 -20.70 2.73 18.93
N ALA A 89 -20.75 1.73 19.80
CA ALA A 89 -21.82 1.63 20.80
C ALA A 89 -21.72 2.73 21.87
N ILE A 90 -20.55 3.37 22.00
CA ILE A 90 -20.30 4.53 22.86
C ILE A 90 -20.67 5.86 22.16
N VAL A 91 -20.76 5.89 20.81
CA VAL A 91 -21.19 7.05 20.01
C VAL A 91 -22.17 6.58 18.94
N GLY A 92 -23.46 6.65 19.26
CA GLY A 92 -24.55 5.97 18.54
C GLY A 92 -24.74 6.31 17.05
N LYS A 93 -23.96 5.69 16.17
CA LYS A 93 -24.28 5.55 14.74
C LYS A 93 -23.95 4.14 14.25
N ARG A 94 -25.01 3.32 14.04
CA ARG A 94 -24.92 2.02 13.36
C ARG A 94 -24.51 2.23 11.90
N ILE A 95 -23.32 1.75 11.52
CA ILE A 95 -22.86 1.70 10.13
C ILE A 95 -23.34 0.39 9.49
N ARG A 96 -24.03 0.47 8.36
CA ARG A 96 -24.47 -0.71 7.58
C ARG A 96 -23.30 -1.23 6.72
N VAL A 97 -22.97 -2.50 6.88
CA VAL A 97 -22.00 -3.23 6.05
C VAL A 97 -22.69 -3.67 4.75
N ALA A 98 -22.12 -3.32 3.59
CA ALA A 98 -22.59 -3.83 2.30
C ALA A 98 -22.03 -5.24 2.06
N LYS A 99 -22.91 -6.21 1.79
CA LYS A 99 -22.56 -7.63 1.56
C LYS A 99 -22.95 -8.05 0.14
N ARG A 100 -22.05 -8.83 -0.51
CA ARG A 100 -22.15 -9.72 -1.70
C ARG A 100 -21.29 -9.30 -2.91
N LEU A 101 -20.40 -10.14 -3.48
CA LEU A 101 -20.35 -11.54 -4.00
C LEU A 101 -20.63 -11.57 -5.51
N TRP A 102 -19.68 -12.08 -6.31
CA TRP A 102 -19.90 -12.49 -7.71
C TRP A 102 -19.49 -13.94 -7.89
N GLU A 103 -20.44 -14.72 -8.41
CA GLU A 103 -20.25 -16.01 -9.07
C GLU A 103 -19.67 -15.75 -10.46
N ASP A 104 -18.59 -16.44 -10.80
CA ASP A 104 -18.10 -16.50 -12.18
C ASP A 104 -18.99 -17.52 -12.91
N GLU A 105 -19.89 -17.07 -13.79
CA GLU A 105 -20.56 -17.93 -14.76
C GLU A 105 -19.64 -18.05 -15.98
N ASP A 106 -19.10 -19.25 -16.19
CA ASP A 106 -18.36 -19.63 -17.40
C ASP A 106 -19.27 -19.54 -18.64
N GLU A 107 -18.77 -18.98 -19.74
CA GLU A 107 -19.40 -19.04 -21.05
C GLU A 107 -19.25 -20.44 -21.63
N ASP A 108 -20.36 -21.14 -21.92
CA ASP A 108 -20.60 -21.81 -23.21
C ASP A 108 -22.05 -22.37 -23.36
N ASP A 109 -22.62 -22.07 -24.53
CA ASP A 109 -23.81 -22.59 -25.23
C ASP A 109 -25.26 -22.02 -25.02
N PRO A 110 -26.10 -22.00 -26.10
CA PRO A 110 -27.09 -20.96 -26.36
C PRO A 110 -28.56 -21.50 -26.38
N PRO A 111 -29.53 -20.76 -26.93
CA PRO A 111 -30.63 -20.14 -26.18
C PRO A 111 -31.94 -20.95 -26.22
N THR A 112 -32.75 -20.91 -25.18
CA THR A 112 -34.20 -21.15 -25.34
C THR A 112 -35.03 -20.27 -24.40
N ALA A 113 -35.47 -19.17 -25.01
CA ALA A 113 -36.82 -18.61 -25.00
C ALA A 113 -37.79 -18.94 -23.83
N VAL A 114 -38.34 -17.83 -23.33
CA VAL A 114 -39.74 -17.56 -22.94
C VAL A 114 -40.34 -18.26 -21.72
N ALA A 115 -40.73 -17.46 -20.72
CA ALA A 115 -42.13 -17.07 -20.46
C ALA A 115 -42.38 -16.73 -18.97
N THR A 116 -42.56 -15.44 -18.71
CA THR A 116 -43.60 -14.78 -17.90
C THR A 116 -44.37 -15.50 -16.77
N VAL A 117 -44.74 -14.67 -15.77
CA VAL A 117 -45.86 -14.76 -14.80
C VAL A 117 -45.51 -15.52 -13.49
N SER A 118 -45.18 -14.83 -12.39
CA SER A 118 -46.07 -14.09 -11.47
C SER A 118 -47.09 -14.95 -10.72
N GLY A 119 -46.93 -15.04 -9.40
CA GLY A 119 -48.07 -14.92 -8.48
C GLY A 119 -48.67 -16.20 -7.88
N THR A 120 -48.34 -16.40 -6.60
CA THR A 120 -49.26 -16.71 -5.47
C THR A 120 -49.93 -18.10 -5.32
N LYS A 121 -49.41 -18.83 -4.32
CA LYS A 121 -50.06 -19.22 -3.03
C LYS A 121 -51.29 -20.17 -3.04
N ALA A 122 -51.08 -21.39 -2.51
CA ALA A 122 -51.92 -22.10 -1.52
C ALA A 122 -51.20 -23.42 -1.15
N ALA A 123 -50.64 -23.57 0.06
CA ALA A 123 -51.28 -24.12 1.27
C ALA A 123 -51.73 -25.59 1.13
N ILE A 124 -51.10 -26.50 1.90
CA ILE A 124 -51.60 -27.73 2.57
C ILE A 124 -50.36 -28.30 3.32
N HIS A 125 -50.20 -27.97 4.60
CA HIS A 125 -50.58 -28.75 5.79
C HIS A 125 -49.71 -29.99 6.06
N ASN A 126 -49.02 -29.90 7.19
CA ASN A 126 -48.05 -30.82 7.78
C ASN A 126 -48.63 -32.18 8.17
N GLN A 127 -47.81 -33.22 8.05
CA GLN A 127 -47.54 -34.18 9.14
C GLN A 127 -46.34 -35.05 8.76
N GLY A 128 -45.31 -35.05 9.62
CA GLY A 128 -44.06 -35.78 9.43
C GLY A 128 -42.88 -35.14 10.17
N ALA A 129 -43.10 -34.75 11.43
CA ALA A 129 -42.05 -34.25 12.31
C ALA A 129 -42.04 -35.13 13.55
N GLU A 130 -41.19 -36.15 13.54
CA GLU A 130 -40.68 -36.90 14.69
C GLU A 130 -39.88 -38.07 14.09
N ILE A 131 -38.54 -37.92 14.01
CA ILE A 131 -37.49 -38.97 13.92
C ILE A 131 -36.12 -38.39 13.48
N LEU A 132 -36.02 -37.14 12.99
CA LEU A 132 -34.74 -36.57 12.49
C LEU A 132 -33.97 -35.64 13.45
N ASP A 133 -34.31 -35.58 14.74
CA ASP A 133 -33.68 -34.59 15.66
C ASP A 133 -32.60 -35.18 16.59
N SER A 134 -32.40 -36.50 16.59
CA SER A 134 -31.47 -37.15 17.53
C SER A 134 -30.06 -37.40 16.97
N ILE A 135 -29.86 -37.37 15.64
CA ILE A 135 -28.54 -37.61 15.03
C ILE A 135 -27.73 -36.31 14.87
N SER A 136 -28.39 -35.14 14.90
CA SER A 136 -27.75 -33.83 14.64
C SER A 136 -26.99 -33.26 15.84
N LEU A 137 -27.25 -33.74 17.07
CA LEU A 137 -26.70 -33.15 18.30
C LEU A 137 -25.34 -33.76 18.71
N GLU A 138 -25.09 -35.03 18.41
CA GLU A 138 -23.83 -35.70 18.76
C GLU A 138 -22.69 -35.30 17.80
N GLU A 139 -22.99 -35.16 16.51
CA GLU A 139 -22.01 -34.74 15.48
C GLU A 139 -21.62 -33.25 15.62
N GLN A 140 -22.53 -32.41 16.15
CA GLN A 140 -22.23 -31.01 16.48
C GLN A 140 -21.34 -30.86 17.73
N ALA A 141 -21.43 -31.77 18.70
CA ALA A 141 -20.62 -31.73 19.90
C ALA A 141 -19.16 -32.10 19.62
N GLU A 142 -18.91 -33.20 18.89
CA GLU A 142 -17.56 -33.63 18.53
C GLU A 142 -16.81 -32.62 17.65
N ASN A 143 -17.53 -31.97 16.72
CA ASN A 143 -16.93 -30.95 15.86
C ASN A 143 -16.56 -29.68 16.65
N SER A 144 -17.36 -29.32 17.67
CA SER A 144 -17.06 -28.19 18.55
C SER A 144 -15.87 -28.44 19.48
N ASP A 145 -15.68 -29.68 19.95
CA ASP A 145 -14.54 -30.06 20.79
C ASP A 145 -13.22 -30.10 20.00
N ASN A 146 -13.27 -30.52 18.73
CA ASN A 146 -12.11 -30.45 17.82
C ASN A 146 -11.70 -29.01 17.49
N GLU A 147 -12.66 -28.12 17.23
CA GLU A 147 -12.39 -26.69 17.04
C GLU A 147 -11.83 -26.04 18.33
N LEU A 148 -12.38 -26.40 19.50
CA LEU A 148 -11.86 -25.95 20.81
C LEU A 148 -10.45 -26.47 21.10
N SER A 149 -10.14 -27.70 20.70
CA SER A 149 -8.81 -28.31 20.78
C SER A 149 -7.79 -27.56 19.92
N LEU A 150 -8.15 -27.25 18.67
CA LEU A 150 -7.28 -26.52 17.74
C LEU A 150 -7.04 -25.08 18.22
N VAL A 151 -8.08 -24.39 18.67
CA VAL A 151 -7.96 -23.04 19.24
C VAL A 151 -7.11 -23.05 20.51
N ARG A 152 -7.21 -24.09 21.35
CA ARG A 152 -6.35 -24.25 22.53
C ARG A 152 -4.89 -24.48 22.14
N GLN A 153 -4.62 -25.24 21.09
CA GLN A 153 -3.28 -25.47 20.56
C GLN A 153 -2.69 -24.18 19.98
N GLU A 154 -3.44 -23.43 19.17
CA GLU A 154 -3.02 -22.12 18.67
C GLU A 154 -2.78 -21.12 19.82
N LEU A 155 -3.62 -21.13 20.85
CA LEU A 155 -3.40 -20.34 22.06
C LEU A 155 -2.13 -20.76 22.81
N LEU A 156 -1.78 -22.04 22.78
CA LEU A 156 -0.54 -22.54 23.39
C LEU A 156 0.68 -22.08 22.60
N GLU A 157 0.60 -22.08 21.27
CA GLU A 157 1.65 -21.58 20.39
C GLU A 157 1.83 -20.06 20.49
N ILE A 158 0.72 -19.30 20.53
CA ILE A 158 0.75 -17.86 20.78
C ILE A 158 1.29 -17.57 22.18
N LYS A 159 0.88 -18.31 23.21
CA LYS A 159 1.46 -18.17 24.56
C LYS A 159 2.95 -18.48 24.54
N LYS A 160 3.38 -19.56 23.88
CA LYS A 160 4.80 -19.91 23.76
C LYS A 160 5.55 -18.77 23.09
N PHE A 161 5.08 -18.26 21.95
CA PHE A 161 5.66 -17.10 21.27
C PHE A 161 5.76 -15.86 22.19
N ILE A 162 4.68 -15.53 22.91
CA ILE A 162 4.65 -14.41 23.86
C ILE A 162 5.64 -14.62 25.02
N PHE A 163 5.82 -15.83 25.50
CA PHE A 163 6.70 -16.12 26.66
C PHE A 163 8.15 -16.44 26.27
N THR A 164 8.44 -16.81 25.02
CA THR A 164 9.80 -17.13 24.58
C THR A 164 10.37 -16.10 23.62
N GLU A 165 9.60 -15.64 22.64
CA GLU A 165 10.10 -14.74 21.60
C GLU A 165 10.02 -13.27 22.02
N ILE A 166 8.95 -12.85 22.70
CA ILE A 166 8.86 -11.45 23.17
C ILE A 166 9.96 -11.12 24.19
N PRO A 167 10.33 -11.98 25.15
CA PRO A 167 11.47 -11.72 26.03
C PRO A 167 12.80 -11.68 25.28
N GLN A 168 13.00 -12.53 24.26
CA GLN A 168 14.20 -12.48 23.42
C GLN A 168 14.24 -11.21 22.57
N ILE A 169 13.11 -10.78 22.00
CA ILE A 169 12.97 -9.50 21.30
C ILE A 169 13.25 -8.36 22.26
N LYS A 170 12.69 -8.39 23.48
CA LYS A 170 12.93 -7.38 24.53
C LYS A 170 14.40 -7.37 24.98
N GLU A 171 15.06 -8.52 25.02
CA GLU A 171 16.48 -8.61 25.34
C GLU A 171 17.36 -8.12 24.18
N MET A 172 17.01 -8.44 22.92
CA MET A 172 17.64 -7.89 21.72
C MET A 172 17.44 -6.37 21.62
N LEU A 173 16.25 -5.88 21.96
CA LEU A 173 15.93 -4.45 22.00
C LEU A 173 16.65 -3.78 23.16
N ASN A 174 16.76 -4.41 24.33
CA ASN A 174 17.53 -3.89 25.46
C ASN A 174 19.04 -3.89 25.18
N ARG A 175 19.58 -4.92 24.51
CA ARG A 175 20.97 -4.93 24.02
C ARG A 175 21.21 -3.80 23.01
N SER A 176 20.21 -3.46 22.20
CA SER A 176 20.25 -2.32 21.27
C SER A 176 19.99 -0.97 21.97
N SER A 177 19.19 -0.97 23.03
CA SER A 177 18.78 0.20 23.83
C SER A 177 19.80 0.58 24.90
N MET A 178 20.75 -0.31 25.24
CA MET A 178 21.94 0.05 26.03
C MET A 178 22.84 1.07 25.30
N HIS A 179 22.51 1.44 24.06
CA HIS A 179 23.16 2.53 23.32
C HIS A 179 22.33 3.83 23.22
N LEU A 180 21.13 3.90 23.79
CA LEU A 180 20.34 5.13 23.84
C LEU A 180 19.78 5.34 25.25
N GLY A 181 20.46 6.23 25.98
CA GLY A 181 20.22 6.52 27.38
C GLY A 181 18.89 7.21 27.71
N SER A 182 18.65 7.28 29.01
CA SER A 182 17.50 7.82 29.74
C SER A 182 16.78 9.06 29.19
N PRO A 183 15.46 9.19 29.42
CA PRO A 183 14.67 10.35 29.05
C PRO A 183 14.91 11.47 30.07
N GLY A 184 15.61 12.54 29.66
CA GLY A 184 15.75 13.72 30.52
C GLY A 184 16.86 14.70 30.17
N SER A 185 17.44 14.67 28.96
CA SER A 185 18.43 15.68 28.58
C SER A 185 18.20 16.13 27.14
N LEU A 186 18.24 17.46 26.97
CA LEU A 186 18.19 18.22 25.72
C LEU A 186 18.97 17.52 24.58
N PRO A 187 18.53 17.68 23.32
CA PRO A 187 19.16 16.98 22.20
C PRO A 187 20.61 17.44 22.07
N SER A 188 21.54 16.54 22.41
CA SER A 188 22.95 16.67 22.08
C SER A 188 23.18 16.19 20.64
N PRO A 189 23.96 16.90 19.81
CA PRO A 189 24.17 16.53 18.42
C PRO A 189 25.28 15.47 18.32
N SER A 190 24.94 14.17 18.33
CA SER A 190 26.00 13.16 18.26
C SER A 190 25.64 11.79 17.68
N ASN A 191 24.62 11.68 16.82
CA ASN A 191 24.67 10.62 15.80
C ASN A 191 25.19 11.22 14.50
N PRO A 192 26.47 11.00 14.14
CA PRO A 192 26.97 11.48 12.86
C PRO A 192 26.16 10.82 11.76
N VAL A 193 25.49 11.63 10.92
CA VAL A 193 24.83 11.15 9.71
C VAL A 193 25.91 10.44 8.89
N GLN A 194 25.80 9.11 8.78
CA GLN A 194 26.73 8.35 7.97
C GLN A 194 26.57 8.81 6.52
N ILE A 195 27.66 9.33 5.94
CA ILE A 195 27.72 9.80 4.56
C ILE A 195 28.52 8.80 3.72
N GLU A 196 28.11 8.65 2.47
CA GLU A 196 28.81 7.87 1.45
C GLU A 196 29.10 8.74 0.23
N GLU A 197 30.29 8.56 -0.33
CA GLU A 197 30.65 9.18 -1.60
C GLU A 197 29.96 8.42 -2.74
N ILE A 198 29.24 9.14 -3.60
CA ILE A 198 28.45 8.50 -4.69
C ILE A 198 29.38 7.81 -5.70
N VAL A 199 30.46 8.50 -6.06
CA VAL A 199 31.51 7.99 -6.96
C VAL A 199 32.85 8.26 -6.28
N PRO A 200 33.70 7.25 -6.06
CA PRO A 200 35.01 7.44 -5.43
C PRO A 200 35.83 8.54 -6.13
N GLY A 201 36.29 9.54 -5.36
CA GLY A 201 37.09 10.65 -5.87
C GLY A 201 36.30 11.79 -6.54
N SER A 202 34.97 11.75 -6.51
CA SER A 202 34.11 12.85 -7.00
C SER A 202 33.97 14.00 -6.00
N GLY A 203 34.21 13.75 -4.71
CA GLY A 203 33.95 14.67 -3.61
C GLY A 203 32.45 14.92 -3.36
N VAL A 204 31.57 14.12 -3.95
CA VAL A 204 30.11 14.27 -3.85
C VAL A 204 29.55 13.20 -2.93
N TYR A 205 28.94 13.64 -1.84
CA TYR A 205 28.46 12.78 -0.76
C TYR A 205 26.94 12.85 -0.61
N VAL A 206 26.36 11.75 -0.17
CA VAL A 206 24.95 11.65 0.25
C VAL A 206 24.88 10.86 1.55
N SER A 207 23.75 10.93 2.26
CA SER A 207 23.54 10.06 3.42
C SER A 207 23.49 8.58 3.00
N ARG A 208 23.93 7.69 3.90
CA ARG A 208 23.92 6.24 3.70
C ARG A 208 22.53 5.69 3.40
N SER A 209 21.48 6.31 3.95
CA SER A 209 20.09 5.95 3.62
C SER A 209 19.76 6.28 2.17
N VAL A 210 20.08 7.50 1.70
CA VAL A 210 19.85 7.92 0.31
C VAL A 210 20.64 7.03 -0.65
N TRP A 211 21.90 6.72 -0.35
CA TRP A 211 22.71 5.85 -1.20
C TRP A 211 22.11 4.45 -1.34
N ARG A 212 21.66 3.84 -0.23
CA ARG A 212 20.98 2.53 -0.27
C ARG A 212 19.71 2.59 -1.12
N SER A 213 18.86 3.59 -0.90
CA SER A 213 17.63 3.77 -1.69
C SER A 213 17.92 3.96 -3.17
N ALA A 214 18.97 4.72 -3.52
CA ALA A 214 19.40 4.90 -4.90
C ALA A 214 19.87 3.59 -5.53
N CYS A 215 20.66 2.78 -4.80
CA CYS A 215 21.14 1.48 -5.27
C CYS A 215 20.04 0.44 -5.46
N GLN A 216 18.92 0.58 -4.75
CA GLN A 216 17.75 -0.31 -4.84
C GLN A 216 16.74 0.13 -5.92
N ALA A 217 16.97 1.26 -6.59
CA ALA A 217 16.06 1.76 -7.59
C ALA A 217 15.93 0.79 -8.78
N SER A 218 14.69 0.54 -9.21
CA SER A 218 14.38 -0.38 -10.31
C SER A 218 14.84 0.11 -11.70
N SER A 219 15.19 1.39 -11.83
CA SER A 219 15.66 1.98 -13.09
C SER A 219 16.70 3.07 -12.86
N GLY A 220 17.56 3.29 -13.86
CA GLY A 220 18.57 4.35 -13.80
C GLY A 220 17.98 5.76 -13.71
N THR A 221 16.80 6.00 -14.30
CA THR A 221 16.11 7.29 -14.17
C THR A 221 15.54 7.49 -12.75
N SER A 222 15.06 6.43 -12.10
CA SER A 222 14.66 6.46 -10.68
C SER A 222 15.87 6.70 -9.78
N MET A 223 16.98 5.99 -9.99
CA MET A 223 18.23 6.18 -9.26
C MET A 223 18.71 7.62 -9.37
N ALA A 224 18.73 8.18 -10.58
CA ALA A 224 19.14 9.56 -10.82
C ALA A 224 18.30 10.58 -10.05
N ARG A 225 16.98 10.36 -9.98
CA ARG A 225 16.05 11.25 -9.27
C ARG A 225 16.23 11.19 -7.75
N ILE A 226 16.51 10.01 -7.19
CA ILE A 226 16.82 9.85 -5.76
C ILE A 226 18.13 10.57 -5.42
N LEU A 227 19.18 10.35 -6.21
CA LEU A 227 20.47 11.01 -6.01
C LEU A 227 20.37 12.53 -6.18
N LEU A 228 19.57 13.03 -7.13
CA LEU A 228 19.35 14.47 -7.30
C LEU A 228 18.83 15.13 -6.02
N LEU A 229 17.85 14.50 -5.35
CA LEU A 229 17.29 14.98 -4.09
C LEU A 229 18.24 14.80 -2.90
N GLY A 230 19.19 13.87 -3.00
CA GLY A 230 20.21 13.65 -1.99
C GLY A 230 21.38 14.64 -2.04
N VAL A 231 21.73 15.10 -3.25
CA VAL A 231 22.92 15.92 -3.53
C VAL A 231 22.63 17.42 -3.52
N PHE A 232 21.39 17.79 -3.82
CA PHE A 232 20.95 19.17 -3.94
C PHE A 232 19.74 19.44 -3.07
N ASP A 233 19.78 20.59 -2.40
CA ASP A 233 18.63 21.09 -1.65
C ASP A 233 17.49 21.47 -2.59
N ILE A 234 16.26 21.34 -2.10
CA ILE A 234 15.04 21.62 -2.87
C ILE A 234 15.04 23.06 -3.41
N GLU A 235 15.52 24.02 -2.62
CA GLU A 235 15.63 25.43 -3.04
C GLU A 235 16.55 25.63 -4.25
N THR A 236 17.67 24.91 -4.28
CA THR A 236 18.60 24.93 -5.41
C THR A 236 17.94 24.33 -6.64
N LEU A 237 17.22 23.22 -6.50
CA LEU A 237 16.57 22.53 -7.62
C LEU A 237 15.44 23.34 -8.27
N ILE A 238 14.67 24.10 -7.49
CA ILE A 238 13.59 24.92 -8.06
C ILE A 238 14.13 26.16 -8.80
N LYS A 239 15.26 26.72 -8.37
CA LYS A 239 15.91 27.92 -8.95
C LYS A 239 16.93 27.62 -10.06
N SER A 240 17.28 26.35 -10.30
CA SER A 240 18.36 25.96 -11.22
C SER A 240 17.89 25.04 -12.35
N ASN A 241 18.60 25.03 -13.48
CA ASN A 241 18.46 24.10 -14.60
C ASN A 241 19.72 23.24 -14.75
N LEU A 242 19.63 22.10 -15.44
CA LEU A 242 20.81 21.21 -15.64
C LEU A 242 22.02 21.92 -16.27
N ARG A 243 21.81 22.82 -17.22
CA ARG A 243 22.87 23.55 -17.95
C ARG A 243 22.74 25.08 -17.86
N GLY A 244 21.81 25.56 -17.04
CA GLY A 244 21.44 26.98 -16.98
C GLY A 244 20.68 27.47 -18.23
N GLY A 245 20.24 28.72 -18.19
CA GLY A 245 19.62 29.41 -19.33
C GLY A 245 18.09 29.46 -19.32
N GLU A 246 17.53 30.14 -20.32
CA GLU A 246 16.09 30.32 -20.49
C GLU A 246 15.41 29.01 -20.96
N SER A 247 14.18 28.79 -20.50
CA SER A 247 13.38 27.67 -20.99
C SER A 247 13.10 27.85 -22.49
N LYS A 248 13.38 26.83 -23.30
CA LYS A 248 13.05 26.83 -24.74
C LYS A 248 11.53 26.91 -25.01
N VAL A 249 10.71 26.63 -23.99
CA VAL A 249 9.24 26.65 -24.07
C VAL A 249 8.69 28.07 -23.92
N SER A 250 9.38 28.95 -23.18
CA SER A 250 9.03 30.36 -23.10
C SER A 250 9.75 31.15 -24.20
N LYS A 251 9.40 30.89 -25.47
CA LYS A 251 9.72 31.82 -26.57
C LYS A 251 8.85 33.07 -26.43
N GLY A 252 9.16 33.91 -25.45
CA GLY A 252 8.35 35.08 -25.12
C GLY A 252 8.72 35.71 -23.80
N GLY A 253 9.98 36.13 -23.65
CA GLY A 253 10.42 37.23 -22.76
C GLY A 253 10.27 37.10 -21.24
N ASP A 254 9.47 36.18 -20.71
CA ASP A 254 9.12 36.09 -19.28
C ASP A 254 9.55 34.74 -18.65
N GLY A 255 10.50 34.07 -19.31
CA GLY A 255 11.12 32.87 -18.77
C GLY A 255 12.14 33.25 -17.70
N GLU A 256 11.80 33.09 -16.42
CA GLU A 256 12.72 33.25 -15.30
C GLU A 256 14.07 32.55 -15.61
N LYS A 257 15.14 33.34 -15.69
CA LYS A 257 16.51 32.84 -15.96
C LYS A 257 16.96 32.03 -14.76
N ARG A 258 17.31 30.76 -15.00
CA ARG A 258 17.73 29.83 -13.95
C ARG A 258 19.22 29.54 -14.06
N SER A 259 19.86 29.49 -12.91
CA SER A 259 21.29 29.15 -12.79
C SER A 259 21.54 27.71 -13.21
N ALA A 260 22.76 27.39 -13.62
CA ALA A 260 23.14 25.99 -13.85
C ALA A 260 23.31 25.28 -12.50
N LEU A 261 22.98 23.98 -12.45
CA LEU A 261 23.42 23.12 -11.37
C LEU A 261 24.94 22.93 -11.43
N ASP A 262 25.53 22.65 -10.26
CA ASP A 262 26.93 22.30 -10.14
C ASP A 262 27.27 21.10 -11.05
N GLU A 263 28.16 21.34 -12.00
CA GLU A 263 28.52 20.38 -13.04
C GLU A 263 29.23 19.15 -12.47
N ILE A 264 30.01 19.30 -11.40
CA ILE A 264 30.71 18.20 -10.72
C ILE A 264 29.69 17.27 -10.08
N LYS A 265 28.73 17.85 -9.36
CA LYS A 265 27.62 17.10 -8.72
C LYS A 265 26.75 16.40 -9.76
N VAL A 266 26.40 17.08 -10.85
CA VAL A 266 25.62 16.46 -11.94
C VAL A 266 26.41 15.32 -12.59
N LYS A 267 27.70 15.53 -12.88
CA LYS A 267 28.57 14.49 -13.45
C LYS A 267 28.68 13.26 -12.53
N ALA A 268 28.85 13.45 -11.23
CA ALA A 268 28.91 12.36 -10.26
C ALA A 268 27.62 11.53 -10.26
N ILE A 269 26.45 12.18 -10.34
CA ILE A 269 25.16 11.49 -10.47
C ILE A 269 25.10 10.68 -11.78
N MET A 270 25.49 11.29 -12.90
CA MET A 270 25.47 10.63 -14.21
C MET A 270 26.38 9.39 -14.21
N ASP A 271 27.62 9.53 -13.74
CA ASP A 271 28.61 8.46 -13.69
C ASP A 271 28.14 7.32 -12.78
N ALA A 272 27.56 7.63 -11.61
CA ALA A 272 27.01 6.65 -10.69
C ALA A 272 25.88 5.83 -11.30
N VAL A 273 24.96 6.48 -12.03
CA VAL A 273 23.83 5.82 -12.68
C VAL A 273 24.32 4.94 -13.84
N MET A 274 25.19 5.47 -14.70
CA MET A 274 25.73 4.72 -15.85
C MET A 274 26.58 3.52 -15.43
N SER A 275 27.19 3.55 -14.24
CA SER A 275 27.95 2.41 -13.71
C SER A 275 27.07 1.21 -13.33
N ARG A 276 25.78 1.42 -13.06
CA ARG A 276 24.84 0.39 -12.56
C ARG A 276 23.72 0.06 -13.53
N HIS A 277 23.31 1.03 -14.35
CA HIS A 277 22.21 0.88 -15.28
C HIS A 277 22.65 1.24 -16.69
N SER A 278 22.29 0.39 -17.65
CA SER A 278 22.50 0.66 -19.07
C SER A 278 21.46 1.67 -19.57
N VAL A 279 21.68 2.96 -19.30
CA VAL A 279 20.77 4.07 -19.65
C VAL A 279 21.57 5.19 -20.32
N SER A 280 20.99 5.81 -21.34
CA SER A 280 21.65 6.92 -22.04
C SER A 280 21.69 8.21 -21.19
N THR A 281 22.73 9.02 -21.39
CA THR A 281 22.87 10.34 -20.76
C THR A 281 21.67 11.25 -21.04
N GLY A 282 21.07 11.14 -22.23
CA GLY A 282 19.85 11.87 -22.61
C GLY A 282 18.65 11.50 -21.75
N GLN A 283 18.43 10.20 -21.48
CA GLN A 283 17.34 9.72 -20.61
C GLN A 283 17.54 10.16 -19.16
N ILE A 284 18.77 10.11 -18.65
CA ILE A 284 19.07 10.57 -17.30
C ILE A 284 18.81 12.08 -17.21
N GLY A 285 19.32 12.87 -18.15
CA GLY A 285 19.09 14.31 -18.21
C GLY A 285 17.60 14.68 -18.30
N ALA A 286 16.81 13.94 -19.09
CA ALA A 286 15.38 14.14 -19.15
C ALA A 286 14.68 13.86 -17.80
N ALA A 287 15.08 12.79 -17.10
CA ALA A 287 14.53 12.44 -15.80
C ALA A 287 14.84 13.48 -14.71
N LEU A 288 16.06 14.01 -14.70
CA LEU A 288 16.48 15.07 -13.78
C LEU A 288 15.72 16.38 -14.03
N ASN A 289 15.61 16.80 -15.30
CA ASN A 289 14.80 17.98 -15.68
C ASN A 289 13.32 17.80 -15.31
N GLY A 290 12.76 16.61 -15.57
CA GLY A 290 11.39 16.27 -15.18
C GLY A 290 11.18 16.42 -13.68
N LYS A 291 12.13 15.98 -12.85
CA LYS A 291 12.02 16.11 -11.40
C LYS A 291 12.03 17.57 -10.94
N MET A 292 12.91 18.40 -11.50
CA MET A 292 12.93 19.83 -11.19
C MET A 292 11.63 20.52 -11.61
N ALA A 293 11.07 20.16 -12.77
CA ALA A 293 9.79 20.68 -13.22
C ALA A 293 8.63 20.30 -12.27
N GLU A 294 8.58 19.06 -11.80
CA GLU A 294 7.61 18.60 -10.79
C GLU A 294 7.72 19.37 -9.48
N LEU A 295 8.95 19.59 -8.98
CA LEU A 295 9.17 20.35 -7.74
C LEU A 295 8.67 21.79 -7.87
N ARG A 296 8.89 22.42 -9.02
CA ARG A 296 8.39 23.78 -9.30
C ARG A 296 6.86 23.83 -9.35
N LEU A 297 6.22 22.86 -10.00
CA LEU A 297 4.76 22.75 -10.03
C LEU A 297 4.19 22.54 -8.63
N ALA A 298 4.82 21.67 -7.82
CA ALA A 298 4.42 21.44 -6.44
C ALA A 298 4.57 22.70 -5.57
N MET A 299 5.65 23.48 -5.76
CA MET A 299 5.86 24.73 -5.03
C MET A 299 4.85 25.82 -5.45
N SER A 300 4.59 25.96 -6.75
CA SER A 300 3.61 26.92 -7.25
C SER A 300 2.20 26.62 -6.72
N ARG A 301 1.81 25.34 -6.59
CA ARG A 301 0.53 24.95 -5.98
C ARG A 301 0.43 25.31 -4.50
N LYS A 302 1.54 25.26 -3.76
CA LYS A 302 1.57 25.60 -2.32
C LYS A 302 1.46 27.11 -2.04
N ASN A 303 1.86 27.96 -2.99
CA ASN A 303 1.82 29.42 -2.85
C ASN A 303 0.48 30.05 -3.27
N VAL A 304 -0.55 29.24 -3.57
CA VAL A 304 -1.88 29.70 -4.05
C VAL A 304 -2.96 29.55 -2.95
N HIS A 305 -2.56 29.32 -1.70
CA HIS A 305 -3.43 29.32 -0.51
C HIS A 305 -2.90 30.30 0.53
#